data_AF-A0A7X1TWJ0-F1
#
_entry.id   AF-A0A7X1TWJ0-F1
#
_cell.length_a   1.000
_cell.length_b   1.000
_cell.length_c   1.000
_cell.angle_alpha   90.00
_cell.angle_beta   90.00
_cell.angle_gamma   90.00
#
_symmetry.space_group_name_H-M   'P 1'
#
loop_
_entity.id
_entity.type
_entity.pdbx_description
1 polymer ?
#
loop_
_entity_poly.entity_id
_entity_poly.type
_entity_poly.pdbx_seq_one_letter_code
_entity_poly.pdbx_strand_id
1 'polypeptide(L)' 'MIDIQALSPTQRLELIELLWDSLSSTPEAIPFTDDQRAELDRRINELDREGPVGIPAEEVLNRLDRLRS' A
#
# COMPACT_ATOMS: atom_id res chain seq x y z
N MET A 1 -24.72 5.64 1.56
CA MET A 1 -23.65 4.71 1.15
C MET A 1 -23.03 5.27 -0.11
N ILE A 2 -21.69 5.33 -0.20
CA ILE A 2 -21.01 5.81 -1.42
C ILE A 2 -21.12 4.71 -2.48
N ASP A 3 -21.62 5.05 -3.66
CA ASP A 3 -21.58 4.17 -4.83
C ASP A 3 -20.23 4.32 -5.53
N ILE A 4 -19.32 3.39 -5.24
CA ILE A 4 -17.96 3.40 -5.81
C ILE A 4 -18.00 3.19 -7.33
N GLN A 5 -19.03 2.52 -7.86
CA GLN A 5 -19.11 2.24 -9.29
C GLN A 5 -19.44 3.50 -10.11
N ALA A 6 -20.14 4.47 -9.52
CA ALA A 6 -20.43 5.75 -10.13
C ALA A 6 -19.22 6.70 -10.19
N LEU A 7 -18.12 6.41 -9.46
CA LEU A 7 -16.92 7.23 -9.46
C LEU A 7 -16.09 6.99 -10.73
N SER A 8 -15.58 8.06 -11.33
CA SER A 8 -14.54 7.98 -12.36
C SER A 8 -13.26 7.35 -11.79
N PRO A 9 -12.36 6.81 -12.63
CA PRO A 9 -11.09 6.25 -12.16
C PRO A 9 -10.28 7.23 -11.26
N THR A 10 -10.22 8.51 -11.62
CA THR A 10 -9.54 9.54 -10.83
C THR A 10 -10.17 9.72 -9.45
N GLN A 11 -11.49 9.83 -9.39
CA GLN A 11 -12.20 9.97 -8.11
C GLN A 11 -12.04 8.74 -7.21
N ARG A 12 -11.92 7.53 -7.81
CA ARG A 12 -11.61 6.32 -7.04
C ARG A 12 -10.20 6.38 -6.46
N LEU A 13 -9.22 6.87 -7.21
CA LEU A 13 -7.85 7.04 -6.72
C LEU A 13 -7.80 8.07 -5.58
N GLU A 14 -8.44 9.21 -5.73
CA GLU A 14 -8.56 10.24 -4.68
C GLU A 14 -9.24 9.68 -3.42
N LEU A 15 -10.29 8.88 -3.59
CA LEU A 15 -10.95 8.23 -2.46
C LEU A 15 -10.03 7.21 -1.77
N ILE A 16 -9.24 6.44 -2.53
CA ILE A 16 -8.24 5.53 -1.96
C ILE A 16 -7.22 6.30 -1.11
N GLU A 17 -6.72 7.42 -1.62
CA GLU A 17 -5.76 8.28 -0.91
C GLU A 17 -6.37 8.83 0.40
N LEU A 18 -7.57 9.40 0.33
CA LEU A 18 -8.27 9.91 1.52
C LEU A 18 -8.54 8.82 2.57
N LEU A 19 -8.95 7.63 2.13
CA LEU A 19 -9.17 6.50 3.04
C LEU A 19 -7.84 6.04 3.66
N TRP A 20 -6.76 6.04 2.88
CA TRP A 20 -5.43 5.68 3.36
C TRP A 20 -4.92 6.66 4.41
N ASP A 21 -5.05 7.97 4.17
CA ASP A 21 -4.68 9.02 5.13
C ASP A 21 -5.49 8.90 6.42
N SER A 22 -6.80 8.66 6.29
CA SER A 22 -7.66 8.46 7.46
C SER A 22 -7.24 7.24 8.28
N LEU A 23 -6.96 6.10 7.65
CA LEU A 23 -6.58 4.88 8.36
C LEU A 23 -5.18 4.97 8.97
N SER A 24 -4.23 5.58 8.25
CA SER A 24 -2.85 5.75 8.72
C SER A 24 -2.74 6.72 9.90
N SER A 25 -3.73 7.61 10.10
CA SER A 25 -3.79 8.48 11.28
C SER A 25 -4.12 7.74 12.58
N THR A 26 -4.63 6.51 12.52
CA THR A 26 -4.96 5.68 13.70
C THR A 26 -4.66 4.20 13.43
N PRO A 27 -3.38 3.82 13.27
CA PRO A 27 -3.01 2.45 12.87
C PRO A 27 -3.49 1.37 13.84
N GLU A 28 -3.60 1.69 15.13
CA GLU A 28 -4.08 0.81 16.19
C GLU A 28 -5.57 0.44 16.06
N ALA A 29 -6.34 1.21 15.29
CA ALA A 29 -7.75 0.93 15.03
C ALA A 29 -7.94 -0.24 14.05
N ILE A 30 -6.89 -0.68 13.36
CA ILE A 30 -6.95 -1.82 12.45
C ILE A 30 -6.79 -3.11 13.28
N PRO A 31 -7.84 -3.95 13.39
CA PRO A 31 -7.75 -5.15 14.20
C PRO A 31 -6.85 -6.18 13.53
N PHE A 32 -5.79 -6.56 14.23
CA PHE A 32 -4.91 -7.67 13.87
C PHE A 32 -4.95 -8.74 14.94
N THR A 33 -4.89 -10.01 14.52
CA THR A 33 -4.55 -11.09 15.46
C THR A 33 -3.11 -10.91 15.94
N ASP A 34 -2.77 -11.53 17.07
CA ASP A 34 -1.40 -11.46 17.61
C ASP A 34 -0.39 -12.07 16.63
N ASP A 35 -0.76 -13.15 15.94
CA ASP A 35 0.06 -13.78 14.89
C ASP A 35 0.32 -12.85 13.71
N GLN A 36 -0.69 -12.08 13.28
CA GLN A 36 -0.52 -11.10 12.19
C GLN A 36 0.40 -9.95 12.61
N ARG A 37 0.27 -9.47 13.84
CA ARG A 37 1.14 -8.41 14.38
C ARG A 37 2.59 -8.89 14.47
N ALA A 38 2.81 -10.09 15.01
CA ALA A 38 4.15 -10.67 15.10
C ALA A 38 4.80 -10.86 13.72
N GLU A 39 4.03 -11.26 12.70
CA GLU A 39 4.54 -11.38 11.33
C GLU A 39 4.88 -10.01 10.70
N LEU A 40 4.08 -8.98 10.94
CA LEU A 40 4.39 -7.61 10.50
C LEU A 40 5.66 -7.09 11.15
N ASP A 41 5.79 -7.26 12.48
CA ASP A 41 6.98 -6.86 13.23
C ASP A 41 8.23 -7.60 12.72
N ARG A 42 8.12 -8.90 12.42
CA ARG A 42 9.21 -9.68 11.83
C ARG A 42 9.66 -9.09 10.49
N ARG A 43 8.72 -8.77 9.59
CA ARG A 43 9.03 -8.23 8.25
C ARG A 43 9.63 -6.83 8.30
N ILE A 44 9.15 -5.97 9.19
CA ILE A 44 9.71 -4.63 9.38
C ILE A 44 11.16 -4.73 9.86
N ASN A 45 11.43 -5.56 10.87
CA ASN A 45 12.79 -5.80 11.36
C ASN A 45 13.71 -6.42 10.29
N GLU A 46 13.17 -7.27 9.40
CA GLU A 46 13.93 -7.83 8.28
C GLU A 46 14.30 -6.74 7.25
N LEU A 47 13.35 -5.87 6.88
CA LEU A 47 13.59 -4.73 6.00
C LEU A 47 14.59 -3.73 6.59
N ASP A 48 14.51 -3.43 7.89
CA ASP A 48 15.44 -2.50 8.55
C ASP A 48 16.88 -3.04 8.56
N ARG A 49 17.06 -4.37 8.67
CA ARG A 49 18.37 -5.02 8.63
C ARG A 49 18.93 -5.13 7.21
N GLU A 50 18.10 -5.51 6.25
CA GLU A 50 18.53 -5.76 4.87
C GLU A 50 18.65 -4.49 4.04
N GLY A 51 18.03 -3.40 4.51
CA GLY A 51 17.90 -2.16 3.76
C GLY A 51 16.86 -2.29 2.64
N PRO A 52 16.69 -1.26 1.80
CA PRO A 52 15.71 -1.31 0.72
C PRO A 52 16.07 -2.41 -0.29
N VAL A 53 15.43 -3.58 -0.16
CA VAL A 53 15.47 -4.70 -1.11
C VAL A 53 14.57 -4.46 -2.34
N GLY A 54 14.08 -3.24 -2.51
CA GLY A 54 13.26 -2.83 -3.65
C GLY A 54 14.10 -2.33 -4.82
N ILE A 55 13.55 -2.41 -6.03
CA ILE A 55 14.08 -1.68 -7.18
C ILE A 55 13.48 -0.27 -7.23
N PRO A 56 14.20 0.74 -7.76
CA PRO A 56 13.65 2.08 -7.95
C PRO A 56 12.32 2.04 -8.71
N ALA A 57 11.37 2.91 -8.35
CA ALA A 57 10.06 2.96 -9.00
C ALA A 57 10.16 3.17 -10.51
N GLU A 58 11.13 3.98 -10.96
CA GLU A 58 11.42 4.19 -12.38
C GLU A 58 11.76 2.88 -13.10
N GLU A 59 12.50 1.97 -12.47
CA GLU A 59 12.84 0.67 -13.04
C GLU A 59 11.61 -0.22 -13.21
N VAL A 60 10.71 -0.22 -12.22
CA VAL A 60 9.42 -0.93 -12.30
C VAL A 60 8.56 -0.38 -13.45
N LEU A 61 8.41 0.94 -13.54
CA LEU A 61 7.59 1.60 -14.55
C LEU A 61 8.12 1.32 -15.96
N ASN A 62 9.44 1.45 -16.16
CA ASN A 62 10.09 1.11 -17.43
C ASN A 62 9.84 -0.35 -17.84
N ARG A 63 9.83 -1.28 -16.88
CA ARG A 63 9.54 -2.70 -17.16
C ARG A 63 8.09 -2.92 -17.56
N LEU A 64 7.13 -2.23 -16.93
CA LEU A 64 5.71 -2.33 -17.26
C LEU A 64 5.41 -1.75 -18.65
N ASP A 65 6.06 -0.64 -19.02
CA ASP A 65 5.89 -0.04 -20.36
C ASP A 65 6.39 -0.98 -21.46
N ARG A 66 7.54 -1.64 -21.25
CA ARG A 66 8.08 -2.64 -22.20
C ARG A 66 7.16 -3.84 -22.39
N LEU A 67 6.41 -4.25 -21.37
CA LEU A 67 5.46 -5.38 -21.46
C LEU A 67 4.16 -5.03 -22.21
N ARG A 68 3.89 -3.74 -22.40
CA ARG A 68 2.67 -3.23 -23.07
C ARG A 68 2.90 -2.88 -24.54
N SER A 69 4.15 -2.93 -25.01
CA SER A 69 4.55 -2.73 -26.41
C SER A 69 4.70 -4.05 -27.14
#